data_AF-A0A959DFM2-F1
#
_entry.id   AF-A0A959DFM2-F1
#
_cell.length_a   1.000
_cell.length_b   1.000
_cell.length_c   1.000
_cell.angle_alpha   90.00
_cell.angle_beta   90.00
_cell.angle_gamma   90.00
#
_symmetry.space_group_name_H-M   'P 1'
#
loop_
_entity.id
_entity.type
_entity.pdbx_description
1 polymer ?
#
loop_
_entity_poly.entity_id
_entity_poly.type
_entity_poly.pdbx_seq_one_letter_code
_entity_poly.pdbx_strand_id
1 'polypeptide(L)' 'MKGLITKLNKIFDNRLRLGIMSILLVDDEADFNRLKEILAATDGNLASHLRALEKEGYIKM' A
#
# COMPACT_ATOMS: atom_id res chain seq x y z
N MET A 1 -26.04 7.91 9.66
CA MET A 1 -25.72 7.71 8.23
C MET A 1 -24.61 6.68 8.12
N LYS A 2 -24.77 5.61 7.33
CA LYS A 2 -23.62 4.76 6.97
C LYS A 2 -22.84 5.50 5.89
N GLY A 3 -21.65 6.00 6.23
CA GLY A 3 -20.77 6.65 5.28
C GLY A 3 -20.31 5.68 4.19
N LEU A 4 -20.05 6.19 2.98
CA LEU A 4 -19.60 5.44 1.80
C LEU A 4 -18.43 4.48 2.10
N ILE A 5 -17.56 4.85 3.04
CA ILE A 5 -16.33 4.12 3.40
C ILE A 5 -16.51 3.10 4.53
N THR A 6 -17.72 2.92 5.08
CA THR A 6 -17.94 2.00 6.23
C THR A 6 -17.69 0.52 5.93
N LYS A 7 -17.55 0.15 4.65
CA LYS A 7 -17.24 -1.22 4.20
C LYS A 7 -15.85 -1.36 3.59
N LEU A 8 -15.03 -0.30 3.60
CA LEU A 8 -13.68 -0.37 3.05
C LEU A 8 -12.84 -1.35 3.87
N ASN A 9 -11.95 -2.09 3.21
CA ASN A 9 -11.05 -2.96 3.93
C ASN A 9 -10.11 -2.11 4.80
N LYS A 10 -10.13 -2.36 6.11
CA LYS A 10 -9.31 -1.64 7.11
C LYS A 10 -7.82 -1.66 6.82
N ILE A 11 -7.34 -2.61 6.02
CA ILE A 11 -5.94 -2.64 5.59
C ILE A 11 -5.54 -1.34 4.88
N PHE A 12 -6.49 -0.68 4.19
CA PHE A 12 -6.31 0.56 3.44
C PHE A 12 -6.61 1.83 4.22
N ASP A 13 -6.90 1.76 5.52
CA ASP A 13 -7.00 2.95 6.38
C ASP A 13 -5.65 3.69 6.50
N ASN A 14 -4.54 2.99 6.23
CA ASN A 14 -3.22 3.58 6.18
C ASN A 14 -2.92 4.14 4.77
N ARG A 15 -2.68 5.44 4.70
CA ARG A 15 -2.36 6.17 3.45
C ARG A 15 -1.22 5.55 2.64
N LEU A 16 -0.22 4.94 3.29
CA LEU A 16 0.93 4.38 2.59
C LEU A 16 0.55 3.10 1.85
N ARG A 17 -0.26 2.24 2.47
CA ARG A 17 -0.78 1.04 1.81
C ARG A 17 -1.69 1.37 0.65
N LEU A 18 -2.55 2.38 0.84
CA LEU A 18 -3.39 2.87 -0.25
C LEU A 18 -2.54 3.44 -1.40
N GLY A 19 -1.49 4.19 -1.10
CA GLY A 19 -0.53 4.70 -2.08
C GLY A 19 0.19 3.59 -2.85
N ILE A 20 0.71 2.57 -2.14
CA ILE A 20 1.35 1.39 -2.76
C ILE A 20 0.38 0.73 -3.76
N MET A 21 -0.84 0.41 -3.33
CA MET A 21 -1.83 -0.21 -4.21
C MET A 21 -2.26 0.69 -5.36
N SER A 22 -2.29 2.01 -5.17
CA SER A 22 -2.66 2.95 -6.24
C SER A 22 -1.61 3.00 -7.34
N ILE A 23 -0.33 2.90 -6.98
CA ILE A 23 0.77 2.78 -7.95
C ILE A 23 0.65 1.43 -8.66
N LEU A 24 0.48 0.34 -7.90
CA LEU A 24 0.38 -1.01 -8.45
C LEU A 24 -0.91 -1.28 -9.26
N LEU A 25 -1.89 -0.39 -9.20
CA LEU A 25 -3.09 -0.45 -10.04
C LEU A 25 -2.82 0.04 -11.47
N VAL A 26 -1.79 0.89 -11.64
CA VAL A 26 -1.39 1.45 -12.93
C VAL A 26 -0.19 0.71 -13.51
N ASP A 27 0.78 0.38 -12.64
CA ASP A 27 1.98 -0.37 -12.98
C ASP A 27 1.87 -1.78 -12.37
N ASP A 28 1.94 -2.86 -13.17
CA ASP A 28 1.82 -4.24 -12.65
C ASP A 28 2.91 -4.60 -11.61
N GLU A 29 4.03 -3.87 -11.63
CA GLU A 29 5.14 -4.02 -10.70
C GLU A 29 5.79 -2.66 -10.37
N ALA A 30 6.45 -2.58 -9.23
CA ALA A 30 7.20 -1.38 -8.84
C ALA A 30 8.44 -1.75 -8.02
N ASP A 31 9.55 -1.07 -8.32
CA ASP A 31 10.78 -1.18 -7.54
C ASP A 31 10.64 -0.52 -6.15
N PHE A 32 11.31 -1.10 -5.16
CA PHE A 32 11.28 -0.62 -3.78
C PHE A 32 11.75 0.83 -3.64
N ASN A 33 12.83 1.23 -4.32
CA ASN A 33 13.33 2.60 -4.23
C ASN A 33 12.40 3.57 -4.95
N ARG A 34 11.79 3.17 -6.08
CA ARG A 34 10.77 3.99 -6.75
C ARG A 34 9.57 4.23 -5.83
N LEU A 35 9.05 3.19 -5.18
CA LEU A 35 7.96 3.33 -4.20
C LEU A 35 8.36 4.24 -3.04
N LYS A 36 9.59 4.09 -2.53
CA LYS A 36 10.11 4.91 -1.44
C LYS A 36 10.15 6.40 -1.77
N GLU A 37 10.64 6.74 -2.96
CA GLU A 37 10.73 8.12 -3.44
C GLU A 37 9.34 8.73 -3.64
N ILE A 38 8.47 8.05 -4.40
CA ILE A 38 7.11 8.54 -4.71
C ILE A 38 6.28 8.74 -3.44
N LEU A 39 6.41 7.81 -2.48
CA LEU A 39 5.60 7.82 -1.26
C LEU A 39 6.25 8.58 -0.10
N ALA A 40 7.45 9.16 -0.30
CA ALA A 40 8.26 9.80 0.73
C ALA A 40 8.38 8.95 2.01
N ALA A 41 8.63 7.65 1.83
CA ALA A 41 8.73 6.68 2.91
C ALA A 41 10.18 6.49 3.37
N THR A 42 10.35 6.00 4.59
CA THR A 42 11.63 5.42 5.02
C THR A 42 11.64 3.93 4.73
N ASP A 43 12.82 3.32 4.64
CA ASP A 43 12.97 1.88 4.34
C ASP A 43 12.15 1.01 5.32
N GLY A 44 12.25 1.29 6.62
CA GLY A 44 11.51 0.54 7.65
C GLY A 44 10.00 0.72 7.57
N ASN A 45 9.54 1.92 7.23
CA ASN A 45 8.12 2.22 7.06
C ASN A 45 7.56 1.47 5.85
N LEU A 46 8.22 1.60 4.69
CA LEU A 46 7.81 0.93 3.45
C LEU A 46 7.84 -0.60 3.60
N ALA A 47 8.93 -1.16 4.12
CA ALA A 47 9.06 -2.62 4.28
C ALA A 47 7.98 -3.21 5.21
N SER A 48 7.62 -2.50 6.28
CA SER A 48 6.57 -2.95 7.21
C SER A 48 5.19 -2.95 6.54
N HIS A 49 4.91 -1.97 5.68
CA HIS A 49 3.65 -1.90 4.96
C HIS A 49 3.57 -2.88 3.78
N LEU A 50 4.66 -3.10 3.05
CA LEU A 50 4.74 -4.13 2.01
C LEU A 50 4.51 -5.53 2.58
N ARG A 51 5.20 -5.90 3.67
CA ARG A 51 4.96 -7.19 4.36
C ARG A 51 3.52 -7.36 4.83
N ALA A 52 2.89 -6.28 5.30
CA ALA A 52 1.49 -6.34 5.71
C ALA A 52 0.54 -6.57 4.54
N LEU A 53 0.81 -5.98 3.37
CA LEU A 53 0.04 -6.21 2.15
C LEU A 53 0.27 -7.62 1.58
N GLU A 54 1.51 -8.10 1.60
CA GLU A 54 1.87 -9.44 1.15
C GLU A 54 1.22 -10.53 2.01
N LYS A 55 1.25 -10.38 3.33
CA LYS A 55 0.61 -11.31 4.28
C LYS A 55 -0.89 -11.49 4.00
N GLU A 56 -1.53 -10.44 3.51
CA GLU A 56 -2.97 -10.41 3.21
C GLU A 56 -3.25 -10.75 1.73
N GLY A 57 -2.21 -11.08 0.96
CA GLY A 57 -2.30 -11.55 -0.42
C GLY A 57 -2.55 -10.47 -1.47
N TYR A 58 -2.38 -9.19 -1.13
CA TYR A 58 -2.60 -8.09 -2.08
C TYR A 58 -1.44 -7.88 -3.04
N ILE A 59 -0.23 -8.21 -2.61
CA ILE A 59 0.99 -8.09 -3.40
C ILE A 59 1.84 -9.34 -3.19
N LYS A 60 2.85 -9.49 -4.04
CA LYS A 60 3.94 -10.46 -3.88
C LYS A 60 5.25 -9.69 -3.93
N MET A 61 6.12 -9.90 -2.94
CA MET A 61 7.45 -9.29 -2.91
C MET A 61 8.50 -10.13 -3.62
#